data_AF-A0A850KU52-F1
#
_entry.id   AF-A0A850KU52-F1
#
_cell.length_a   1.000
_cell.length_b   1.000
_cell.length_c   1.000
_cell.angle_alpha   90.00
_cell.angle_beta   90.00
_cell.angle_gamma   90.00
#
_symmetry.space_group_name_H-M   'P 1'
#
loop_
_entity.id
_entity.type
_entity.pdbx_description
1 polymer ?
#
loop_
_entity_poly.entity_id
_entity_poly.type
_entity_poly.pdbx_seq_one_letter_code
_entity_poly.pdbx_strand_id
1 'polypeptide(L)'
;MHQWSLNLLYNQLHFPGTMAKVPAMTNIQENIQYCRTLVQDQDLDRYYLSLFAPDSVRMHMWAILAFNCEVSNIVGKVSEPMLAEIRLQWWREAFDSILESQPRKHPVVEQLANLPDFGRIRYHLDKVLDAWSIFHEEDRATVSALECHAENTGGSINVALLHVLSPNALSSDAGPVRQAGKVFSLLAGIRAVNRRETGGTDAKALQATLKRIGDKLKPELSEMRAIQFTTRTTSILMAANGISDLYLRDLERAKFNIDEISLDKPSRFRKLFALLKYHMFSK
;
A
#
# COMPACT_ATOMS: atom_id res chain seq x y z
N MET A 1 -0.86 41.00 15.65
CA MET A 1 -0.93 39.57 15.25
C MET A 1 -1.09 39.54 13.75
N HIS A 2 0.03 39.37 13.05
CA HIS A 2 0.18 39.79 11.65
C HIS A 2 -0.29 38.71 10.67
N GLN A 3 -0.93 39.17 9.58
CA GLN A 3 -1.36 38.48 8.36
C GLN A 3 -0.39 37.40 7.80
N TRP A 4 0.88 37.42 8.22
CA TRP A 4 1.93 36.49 7.82
C TRP A 4 1.74 35.06 8.36
N SER A 5 1.10 34.86 9.51
CA SER A 5 0.86 33.52 10.06
C SER A 5 -0.26 32.76 9.34
N LEU A 6 -1.28 33.46 8.83
CA LEU A 6 -2.39 32.87 8.08
C LEU A 6 -1.98 32.46 6.66
N ASN A 7 -1.07 33.20 6.00
CA ASN A 7 -0.55 32.82 4.70
C ASN A 7 0.39 31.59 4.75
N LEU A 8 1.08 31.36 5.86
CA LEU A 8 1.90 30.16 6.06
C LEU A 8 1.03 28.91 6.24
N LEU A 9 -0.05 29.03 7.02
CA LEU A 9 -1.09 28.00 7.15
C LEU A 9 -1.83 27.75 5.83
N TYR A 10 -2.16 28.79 5.07
CA TYR A 10 -2.80 28.68 3.75
C TYR A 10 -1.89 27.98 2.71
N ASN A 11 -0.58 28.28 2.71
CA ASN A 11 0.39 27.62 1.83
C ASN A 11 0.74 26.19 2.25
N GLN A 12 0.60 25.83 3.53
CA GLN A 12 0.76 24.44 3.99
C GLN A 12 -0.48 23.57 3.75
N LEU A 13 -1.64 24.21 3.56
CA LEU A 13 -2.93 23.57 3.27
C LEU A 13 -3.23 23.46 1.75
N HIS A 14 -2.52 24.19 0.87
CA HIS A 14 -2.66 24.07 -0.58
C HIS A 14 -1.58 23.18 -1.22
N PHE A 15 -2.06 22.12 -1.88
CA PHE A 15 -1.32 21.21 -2.75
C PHE A 15 -0.80 21.94 -4.01
N PRO A 16 0.35 21.53 -4.60
CA PRO A 16 0.80 22.12 -5.86
C PRO A 16 -0.17 21.73 -6.99
N GLY A 17 -0.88 22.72 -7.55
CA GLY A 17 -1.91 22.49 -8.58
C GLY A 17 -2.58 23.76 -9.13
N THR A 18 -1.77 24.66 -9.70
CA THR A 18 -2.03 25.54 -10.88
C THR A 18 -3.12 26.65 -10.84
N MET A 19 -2.65 27.90 -10.96
CA MET A 19 -3.36 28.94 -11.71
C MET A 19 -3.17 28.68 -13.22
N ALA A 20 -4.21 28.17 -13.90
CA ALA A 20 -4.45 28.37 -15.33
C ALA A 20 -5.93 28.06 -15.65
N LYS A 21 -6.57 28.93 -16.43
CA LYS A 21 -7.99 28.90 -16.80
C LYS A 21 -8.16 28.13 -18.12
N VAL A 22 -8.82 26.97 -18.13
CA VAL A 22 -9.46 26.33 -19.31
C VAL A 22 -10.62 25.44 -18.81
N PRO A 23 -11.83 25.47 -19.39
CA PRO A 23 -12.92 24.56 -19.03
C PRO A 23 -12.94 23.32 -19.95
N ALA A 24 -12.87 22.10 -19.41
CA ALA A 24 -13.28 20.86 -20.08
C ALA A 24 -13.34 19.70 -19.07
N MET A 25 -14.23 18.73 -19.29
CA MET A 25 -14.31 17.44 -18.60
C MET A 25 -12.92 16.89 -18.21
N THR A 26 -12.68 16.58 -16.93
CA THR A 26 -11.49 15.85 -16.50
C THR A 26 -11.44 14.52 -17.26
N ASN A 27 -10.39 14.31 -18.07
CA ASN A 27 -10.32 13.17 -18.95
C ASN A 27 -10.05 11.90 -18.14
N ILE A 28 -10.94 10.91 -18.21
CA ILE A 28 -10.78 9.60 -17.55
C ILE A 28 -9.38 9.02 -17.82
N GLN A 29 -8.82 9.22 -19.03
CA GLN A 29 -7.49 8.74 -19.38
C GLN A 29 -6.36 9.44 -18.63
N GLU A 30 -6.48 10.75 -18.37
CA GLU A 30 -5.51 11.51 -17.59
C GLU A 30 -5.50 11.02 -16.14
N ASN A 31 -6.68 10.79 -15.57
CA ASN A 31 -6.82 10.28 -14.22
C ASN A 31 -6.26 8.85 -14.07
N ILE A 32 -6.52 7.96 -15.05
CA ILE A 32 -5.91 6.63 -15.11
C ILE A 32 -4.38 6.74 -15.18
N GLN A 33 -3.87 7.62 -16.05
CA GLN A 33 -2.43 7.79 -16.23
C GLN A 33 -1.76 8.37 -14.98
N TYR A 34 -2.42 9.28 -14.25
CA TYR A 34 -1.97 9.77 -12.94
C TYR A 34 -1.82 8.60 -11.97
N CYS A 35 -2.88 7.82 -11.76
CA CYS A 35 -2.86 6.68 -10.85
C CYS A 35 -1.77 5.67 -11.22
N ARG A 36 -1.65 5.34 -12.51
CA ARG A 36 -0.61 4.44 -13.02
C ARG A 36 0.80 4.94 -12.72
N THR A 37 1.07 6.21 -13.03
CA THR A 37 2.41 6.81 -12.88
C THR A 37 2.78 6.85 -11.40
N LEU A 38 1.86 7.28 -10.55
CA LEU A 38 2.05 7.32 -9.11
C LEU A 38 2.42 5.93 -8.54
N VAL A 39 1.69 4.90 -8.94
CA VAL A 39 1.95 3.51 -8.50
C VAL A 39 3.28 3.00 -9.07
N GLN A 40 3.59 3.29 -10.33
CA GLN A 40 4.86 2.91 -10.95
C GLN A 40 6.08 3.51 -10.21
N ASP A 41 5.96 4.76 -9.76
CA ASP A 41 7.06 5.47 -9.11
C ASP A 41 7.20 5.10 -7.62
N GLN A 42 6.09 4.86 -6.94
CA GLN A 42 6.07 4.69 -5.47
C GLN A 42 5.88 3.25 -5.00
N ASP A 43 5.15 2.41 -5.75
CA ASP A 43 4.88 0.99 -5.45
C ASP A 43 5.14 0.11 -6.68
N LEU A 44 6.40 0.10 -7.13
CA LEU A 44 6.82 -0.63 -8.33
C LEU A 44 6.54 -2.15 -8.24
N ASP A 45 6.53 -2.71 -7.03
CA ASP A 45 6.23 -4.13 -6.81
C ASP A 45 4.79 -4.45 -7.18
N ARG A 46 3.83 -3.68 -6.64
CA ARG A 46 2.42 -3.86 -6.97
C ARG A 46 2.07 -3.30 -8.35
N TYR A 47 2.86 -2.37 -8.91
CA TYR A 47 2.80 -2.03 -10.33
C TYR A 47 3.06 -3.27 -11.20
N TYR A 48 4.15 -4.01 -10.97
CA TYR A 48 4.42 -5.24 -11.72
C TYR A 48 3.39 -6.32 -11.47
N LEU A 49 2.89 -6.46 -10.24
CA LEU A 49 1.77 -7.35 -9.92
C LEU A 49 0.54 -7.05 -10.79
N SER A 50 0.20 -5.77 -10.96
CA SER A 50 -0.97 -5.35 -11.75
C SER A 50 -0.87 -5.74 -13.23
N LEU A 51 0.35 -5.97 -13.76
CA LEU A 51 0.54 -6.38 -15.16
C LEU A 51 0.05 -7.81 -15.43
N PHE A 52 -0.13 -8.63 -14.39
CA PHE A 52 -0.72 -9.97 -14.51
C PHE A 52 -2.25 -9.96 -14.53
N ALA A 53 -2.87 -8.83 -14.19
CA ALA A 53 -4.32 -8.65 -14.24
C ALA A 53 -4.83 -8.34 -15.65
N PRO A 54 -6.09 -8.69 -15.97
CA PRO A 54 -6.75 -8.26 -17.20
C PRO A 54 -6.75 -6.73 -17.35
N ASP A 55 -6.60 -6.24 -18.58
CA ASP A 55 -6.51 -4.80 -18.86
C ASP A 55 -7.72 -4.01 -18.30
N SER A 56 -8.92 -4.57 -18.40
CA SER A 56 -10.17 -3.96 -17.93
C SER A 56 -10.22 -3.74 -16.41
N VAL A 57 -9.46 -4.52 -15.63
CA VAL A 57 -9.42 -4.40 -14.16
C VAL A 57 -8.16 -3.66 -13.70
N ARG A 58 -7.10 -3.62 -14.53
CA ARG A 58 -5.82 -3.04 -14.14
C ARG A 58 -5.95 -1.57 -13.73
N MET A 59 -6.78 -0.79 -14.40
CA MET A 59 -7.04 0.61 -14.04
C MET A 59 -7.66 0.76 -12.64
N HIS A 60 -8.57 -0.15 -12.25
CA HIS A 60 -9.16 -0.19 -10.91
C HIS A 60 -8.12 -0.53 -9.83
N MET A 61 -7.21 -1.46 -10.13
CA MET A 61 -6.09 -1.75 -9.24
C MET A 61 -5.21 -0.52 -9.03
N TRP A 62 -4.90 0.22 -10.10
CA TRP A 62 -4.11 1.45 -9.98
C TRP A 62 -4.79 2.53 -9.15
N ALA A 63 -6.12 2.67 -9.21
CA ALA A 63 -6.85 3.61 -8.36
C ALA A 63 -6.70 3.27 -6.87
N ILE A 64 -6.91 2.00 -6.50
CA ILE A 64 -6.76 1.52 -5.11
C ILE A 64 -5.32 1.66 -4.62
N LEU A 65 -4.35 1.31 -5.47
CA LEU A 65 -2.93 1.41 -5.13
C LEU A 65 -2.46 2.87 -5.04
N ALA A 66 -2.96 3.75 -5.91
CA ALA A 66 -2.68 5.18 -5.88
C ALA A 66 -3.17 5.82 -4.57
N PHE A 67 -4.38 5.48 -4.13
CA PHE A 67 -4.89 5.84 -2.80
C PHE A 67 -3.92 5.39 -1.69
N ASN A 68 -3.48 4.14 -1.71
CA ASN A 68 -2.54 3.62 -0.72
C ASN A 68 -1.20 4.39 -0.73
N CYS A 69 -0.69 4.76 -1.91
CA CYS A 69 0.51 5.58 -2.05
C CYS A 69 0.32 6.98 -1.43
N GLU A 70 -0.82 7.64 -1.67
CA GLU A 70 -1.08 8.96 -1.10
C GLU A 70 -1.26 8.92 0.42
N VAL A 71 -2.01 7.95 0.93
CA VAL A 71 -2.22 7.79 2.39
C VAL A 71 -0.93 7.46 3.13
N SER A 72 -0.14 6.50 2.63
CA SER A 72 1.13 6.16 3.28
C SER A 72 2.15 7.32 3.28
N ASN A 73 2.05 8.24 2.31
CA ASN A 73 2.85 9.46 2.29
C ASN A 73 2.37 10.53 3.27
N ILE A 74 1.08 10.59 3.60
CA ILE A 74 0.54 11.57 4.57
C ILE A 74 1.28 11.40 5.89
N VAL A 75 1.28 10.21 6.47
CA VAL A 75 1.90 9.96 7.78
C VAL A 75 3.43 9.89 7.65
N GLY A 76 3.95 9.43 6.52
CA GLY A 76 5.39 9.34 6.30
C GLY A 76 6.12 10.69 6.16
N LYS A 77 5.41 11.80 5.91
CA LYS A 77 6.00 13.12 5.62
C LYS A 77 5.52 14.26 6.52
N VAL A 78 4.44 14.06 7.27
CA VAL A 78 3.86 15.12 8.11
C VAL A 78 4.42 15.01 9.53
N SER A 79 5.12 16.06 9.98
CA SER A 79 5.70 16.13 11.33
C SER A 79 4.67 16.42 12.43
N GLU A 80 3.50 16.94 12.05
CA GLU A 80 2.43 17.37 12.97
C GLU A 80 1.26 16.37 12.92
N PRO A 81 1.02 15.56 13.97
CA PRO A 81 -0.03 14.54 13.98
C PRO A 81 -1.43 15.07 13.62
N MET A 82 -1.75 16.29 14.05
CA MET A 82 -3.02 16.94 13.73
C MET A 82 -3.19 17.18 12.21
N LEU A 83 -2.12 17.58 11.52
CA LEU A 83 -2.17 17.78 10.06
C LEU A 83 -2.34 16.46 9.31
N ALA A 84 -1.80 15.36 9.84
CA ALA A 84 -2.02 14.04 9.28
C ALA A 84 -3.50 13.65 9.42
N GLU A 85 -4.10 13.85 10.60
CA GLU A 85 -5.51 13.51 10.83
C GLU A 85 -6.45 14.33 9.93
N ILE A 86 -6.21 15.63 9.74
CA ILE A 86 -7.01 16.45 8.81
C ILE A 86 -6.98 15.87 7.39
N ARG A 87 -5.82 15.37 6.93
CA ARG A 87 -5.70 14.76 5.60
C ARG A 87 -6.37 13.39 5.51
N LEU A 88 -6.31 12.58 6.57
CA LEU A 88 -7.05 11.31 6.65
C LEU A 88 -8.56 11.56 6.66
N GLN A 89 -9.02 12.58 7.39
CA GLN A 89 -10.42 12.98 7.39
C GLN A 89 -10.90 13.47 6.02
N TRP A 90 -10.06 14.23 5.30
CA TRP A 90 -10.37 14.62 3.92
C TRP A 90 -10.63 13.41 3.01
N TRP A 91 -9.90 12.30 3.19
CA TRP A 91 -10.15 11.06 2.44
C TRP A 91 -11.49 10.42 2.78
N ARG A 92 -11.87 10.40 4.06
CA ARG A 92 -13.19 9.89 4.48
C ARG A 92 -14.31 10.68 3.81
N GLU A 93 -14.21 12.01 3.83
CA GLU A 93 -15.16 12.89 3.14
C GLU A 93 -15.15 12.72 1.62
N ALA A 94 -13.98 12.44 1.02
CA ALA A 94 -13.89 12.13 -0.41
C ALA A 94 -14.61 10.82 -0.73
N PHE A 95 -14.54 9.81 0.13
CA PHE A 95 -15.29 8.56 -0.03
C PHE A 95 -16.80 8.75 0.15
N ASP A 96 -17.22 9.61 1.08
CA ASP A 96 -18.63 10.01 1.22
C ASP A 96 -19.14 10.64 -0.08
N SER A 97 -18.36 11.56 -0.65
CA SER A 97 -18.71 12.23 -1.92
C SER A 97 -18.88 11.26 -3.09
N ILE A 98 -18.15 10.14 -3.11
CA ILE A 98 -18.33 9.09 -4.13
C ILE A 98 -19.69 8.40 -3.96
N LEU A 99 -20.07 8.04 -2.73
CA LEU A 99 -21.37 7.41 -2.45
C LEU A 99 -22.55 8.35 -2.74
N GLU A 100 -22.34 9.65 -2.58
CA GLU A 100 -23.29 10.71 -2.93
C GLU A 100 -23.34 11.01 -4.44
N SER A 101 -22.57 10.29 -5.27
CA SER A 101 -22.44 10.52 -6.71
C SER A 101 -21.94 11.92 -7.09
N GLN A 102 -21.18 12.56 -6.19
CA GLN A 102 -20.55 13.87 -6.38
C GLN A 102 -19.06 13.82 -6.01
N PRO A 103 -18.26 12.96 -6.67
CA PRO A 103 -16.86 12.75 -6.30
C PRO A 103 -16.09 14.07 -6.30
N ARG A 104 -15.32 14.32 -5.24
CA ARG A 104 -14.40 15.45 -5.18
C ARG A 104 -13.43 15.43 -6.36
N LYS A 105 -13.09 16.62 -6.88
CA LYS A 105 -12.12 16.79 -7.98
C LYS A 105 -10.72 16.40 -7.53
N HIS A 106 -10.38 15.14 -7.74
CA HIS A 106 -9.07 14.58 -7.47
C HIS A 106 -8.90 13.33 -8.33
N PRO A 107 -7.79 13.17 -9.08
CA PRO A 107 -7.64 12.07 -10.04
C PRO A 107 -7.90 10.68 -9.45
N VAL A 108 -7.39 10.43 -8.24
CA VAL A 108 -7.60 9.15 -7.53
C VAL A 108 -9.06 8.98 -7.12
N VAL A 109 -9.71 10.03 -6.59
CA VAL A 109 -11.11 9.97 -6.12
C VAL A 109 -12.05 9.72 -7.29
N GLU A 110 -11.84 10.44 -8.40
CA GLU A 110 -12.60 10.26 -9.64
C GLU A 110 -12.41 8.85 -10.23
N GLN A 111 -11.24 8.22 -10.10
CA GLN A 111 -11.04 6.83 -10.51
C GLN A 111 -11.65 5.81 -9.54
N LEU A 112 -11.58 6.08 -8.23
CA LEU A 112 -12.23 5.25 -7.22
C LEU A 112 -13.76 5.25 -7.42
N ALA A 113 -14.33 6.36 -7.87
CA ALA A 113 -15.76 6.47 -8.19
C ALA A 113 -16.20 5.55 -9.34
N ASN A 114 -15.27 5.13 -10.21
CA ASN A 114 -15.56 4.22 -11.32
C ASN A 114 -15.47 2.74 -10.92
N LEU A 115 -15.09 2.43 -9.67
CA LEU A 115 -14.95 1.05 -9.21
C LEU A 115 -16.30 0.34 -9.13
N PRO A 116 -16.38 -0.94 -9.53
CA PRO A 116 -17.56 -1.75 -9.29
C PRO A 116 -17.73 -1.98 -7.79
N ASP A 117 -18.93 -1.73 -7.25
CA ASP A 117 -19.25 -1.89 -5.83
C ASP A 117 -18.25 -1.16 -4.91
N PHE A 118 -18.13 0.16 -5.10
CA PHE A 118 -17.27 1.00 -4.26
C PHE A 118 -17.59 0.86 -2.76
N GLY A 119 -18.85 0.61 -2.37
CA GLY A 119 -19.22 0.42 -0.96
C GLY A 119 -18.48 -0.74 -0.30
N ARG A 120 -18.42 -1.91 -0.97
CA ARG A 120 -17.67 -3.08 -0.48
C ARG A 120 -16.16 -2.82 -0.43
N ILE A 121 -15.63 -2.05 -1.37
CA ILE A 121 -14.20 -1.70 -1.44
C ILE A 121 -13.84 -0.69 -0.34
N ARG A 122 -14.67 0.34 -0.18
CA ARG A 122 -14.52 1.42 0.82
C ARG A 122 -14.33 0.86 2.22
N TYR A 123 -15.06 -0.18 2.61
CA TYR A 123 -14.88 -0.83 3.92
C TYR A 123 -13.41 -1.19 4.21
N HIS A 124 -12.66 -1.65 3.20
CA HIS A 124 -11.24 -1.97 3.37
C HIS A 124 -10.36 -0.72 3.27
N LEU A 125 -10.75 0.30 2.52
CA LEU A 125 -10.01 1.57 2.46
C LEU A 125 -10.13 2.37 3.77
N ASP A 126 -11.30 2.37 4.41
CA ASP A 126 -11.52 2.98 5.73
C ASP A 126 -10.62 2.33 6.79
N LYS A 127 -10.47 0.99 6.77
CA LYS A 127 -9.51 0.30 7.64
C LYS A 127 -8.07 0.77 7.47
N VAL A 128 -7.68 1.12 6.24
CA VAL A 128 -6.33 1.67 5.98
C VAL A 128 -6.21 3.04 6.63
N LEU A 129 -7.22 3.92 6.48
CA LEU A 129 -7.22 5.24 7.11
C LEU A 129 -7.17 5.14 8.64
N ASP A 130 -7.97 4.25 9.23
CA ASP A 130 -8.00 4.04 10.68
C ASP A 130 -6.66 3.51 11.19
N ALA A 131 -6.06 2.55 10.49
CA ALA A 131 -4.76 2.00 10.86
C ALA A 131 -3.64 3.06 10.84
N TRP A 132 -3.71 4.05 9.94
CA TRP A 132 -2.77 5.17 9.90
C TRP A 132 -3.05 6.24 10.94
N SER A 133 -4.31 6.44 11.34
CA SER A 133 -4.72 7.41 12.35
C SER A 133 -4.21 7.03 13.75
N ILE A 134 -4.22 5.72 14.06
CA ILE A 134 -3.90 5.21 15.40
C ILE A 134 -2.46 4.70 15.58
N PHE A 135 -1.65 4.69 14.50
CA PHE A 135 -0.30 4.13 14.56
C PHE A 135 0.72 5.20 14.91
N HIS A 136 1.37 5.03 16.06
CA HIS A 136 2.30 5.99 16.63
C HIS A 136 3.74 5.46 16.63
N GLU A 137 4.71 6.32 16.93
CA GLU A 137 6.14 5.95 16.87
C GLU A 137 6.48 4.80 17.82
N GLU A 138 5.84 4.77 18.99
CA GLU A 138 6.07 3.76 20.04
C GLU A 138 5.61 2.36 19.62
N ASP A 139 4.63 2.27 18.71
CA ASP A 139 4.12 1.01 18.19
C ASP A 139 5.17 0.28 17.33
N ARG A 140 6.14 1.00 16.76
CA ARG A 140 7.20 0.41 15.90
C ARG A 140 8.12 -0.53 16.66
N ALA A 141 8.21 -0.41 17.98
CA ALA A 141 9.02 -1.30 18.80
C ALA A 141 8.35 -2.67 19.01
N THR A 142 7.06 -2.81 18.73
CA THR A 142 6.25 -3.97 19.11
C THR A 142 5.83 -4.81 17.89
N VAL A 143 6.18 -6.10 17.92
CA VAL A 143 5.83 -7.06 16.84
C VAL A 143 4.33 -7.10 16.59
N SER A 144 3.51 -7.22 17.64
CA SER A 144 2.05 -7.32 17.49
C SER A 144 1.42 -6.06 16.90
N ALA A 145 1.92 -4.87 17.28
CA ALA A 145 1.43 -3.60 16.75
C ALA A 145 1.78 -3.45 15.26
N LEU A 146 3.02 -3.79 14.87
CA LEU A 146 3.44 -3.83 13.47
C LEU A 146 2.61 -4.83 12.64
N GLU A 147 2.33 -6.01 13.18
CA GLU A 147 1.48 -7.02 12.50
C GLU A 147 0.04 -6.53 12.33
N CYS A 148 -0.55 -5.96 13.38
CA CYS A 148 -1.89 -5.41 13.34
C CYS A 148 -1.99 -4.27 12.32
N HIS A 149 -1.01 -3.35 12.32
CA HIS A 149 -0.96 -2.26 11.36
C HIS A 149 -0.78 -2.77 9.92
N ALA A 150 0.11 -3.74 9.69
CA ALA A 150 0.33 -4.32 8.37
C ALA A 150 -0.89 -5.09 7.85
N GLU A 151 -1.64 -5.75 8.74
CA GLU A 151 -2.88 -6.45 8.39
C GLU A 151 -3.98 -5.46 7.99
N ASN A 152 -4.16 -4.39 8.76
CA ASN A 152 -5.19 -3.38 8.49
C ASN A 152 -4.82 -2.42 7.35
N THR A 153 -3.54 -2.31 6.98
CA THR A 153 -3.08 -1.60 5.78
C THR A 153 -2.95 -2.54 4.58
N GLY A 154 -1.82 -3.26 4.47
CA GLY A 154 -1.51 -4.15 3.35
C GLY A 154 -2.52 -5.25 3.13
N GLY A 155 -2.98 -5.88 4.21
CA GLY A 155 -3.99 -6.92 4.15
C GLY A 155 -5.33 -6.38 3.62
N SER A 156 -5.79 -5.23 4.12
CA SER A 156 -7.00 -4.56 3.62
C SER A 156 -6.88 -4.14 2.15
N ILE A 157 -5.75 -3.57 1.74
CA ILE A 157 -5.49 -3.23 0.32
C ILE A 157 -5.57 -4.47 -0.57
N ASN A 158 -4.96 -5.58 -0.18
CA ASN A 158 -5.03 -6.81 -0.96
C ASN A 158 -6.46 -7.34 -1.08
N VAL A 159 -7.27 -7.23 -0.02
CA VAL A 159 -8.70 -7.63 -0.09
C VAL A 159 -9.52 -6.66 -0.94
N ALA A 160 -9.22 -5.36 -0.92
CA ALA A 160 -9.81 -4.40 -1.85
C ALA A 160 -9.49 -4.76 -3.32
N LEU A 161 -8.24 -5.14 -3.60
CA LEU A 161 -7.83 -5.62 -4.93
C LEU A 161 -8.53 -6.92 -5.33
N LEU A 162 -8.78 -7.82 -4.38
CA LEU A 162 -9.54 -9.05 -4.63
C LEU A 162 -10.95 -8.75 -5.14
N HIS A 163 -11.64 -7.76 -4.56
CA HIS A 163 -13.01 -7.40 -4.96
C HIS A 163 -13.07 -6.85 -6.38
N VAL A 164 -12.07 -6.08 -6.83
CA VAL A 164 -12.04 -5.61 -8.22
C VAL A 164 -11.64 -6.70 -9.21
N LEU A 165 -10.76 -7.62 -8.82
CA LEU A 165 -10.30 -8.71 -9.69
C LEU A 165 -11.28 -9.89 -9.76
N SER A 166 -12.04 -10.11 -8.70
CA SER A 166 -13.05 -11.17 -8.61
C SER A 166 -14.23 -10.65 -7.79
N PRO A 167 -15.17 -9.93 -8.42
CA PRO A 167 -16.36 -9.39 -7.75
C PRO A 167 -17.16 -10.46 -7.00
N ASN A 168 -17.15 -11.70 -7.50
CA ASN A 168 -17.82 -12.86 -6.91
C ASN A 168 -16.92 -13.69 -5.97
N ALA A 169 -15.77 -13.16 -5.53
CA ALA A 169 -14.89 -13.85 -4.59
C ALA A 169 -15.63 -14.22 -3.30
N LEU A 170 -15.41 -15.45 -2.84
CA LEU A 170 -16.01 -15.98 -1.62
C LEU A 170 -15.33 -15.36 -0.40
N SER A 171 -16.01 -15.37 0.74
CA SER A 171 -15.42 -14.93 2.02
C SER A 171 -14.17 -15.73 2.39
N SER A 172 -14.12 -17.01 2.00
CA SER A 172 -12.97 -17.90 2.20
C SER A 172 -11.71 -17.47 1.42
N ASP A 173 -11.85 -16.74 0.31
CA ASP A 173 -10.71 -16.28 -0.50
C ASP A 173 -9.99 -15.10 0.17
N ALA A 174 -10.68 -14.32 1.02
CA ALA A 174 -10.15 -13.10 1.60
C ALA A 174 -9.07 -13.36 2.66
N GLY A 175 -9.14 -14.47 3.39
CA GLY A 175 -8.18 -14.80 4.47
C GLY A 175 -6.74 -14.93 3.95
N PRO A 176 -6.46 -15.85 3.02
CA PRO A 176 -5.12 -16.00 2.43
C PRO A 176 -4.60 -14.73 1.76
N VAL A 177 -5.48 -13.99 1.06
CA VAL A 177 -5.12 -12.75 0.37
C VAL A 177 -4.78 -11.62 1.34
N ARG A 178 -5.53 -11.50 2.45
CA ARG A 178 -5.22 -10.57 3.55
C ARG A 178 -3.88 -10.89 4.17
N GLN A 179 -3.65 -12.17 4.47
CA GLN A 179 -2.38 -12.64 5.01
C GLN A 179 -1.21 -12.29 4.07
N ALA A 180 -1.36 -12.48 2.75
CA ALA A 180 -0.35 -12.08 1.78
C ALA A 180 -0.07 -10.58 1.78
N GLY A 181 -1.12 -9.77 1.89
CA GLY A 181 -1.00 -8.32 1.99
C GLY A 181 -0.27 -7.88 3.26
N LYS A 182 -0.58 -8.51 4.41
CA LYS A 182 0.11 -8.29 5.69
C LYS A 182 1.59 -8.57 5.59
N VAL A 183 1.96 -9.76 5.11
CA VAL A 183 3.36 -10.19 5.00
C VAL A 183 4.15 -9.27 4.07
N PHE A 184 3.55 -8.92 2.92
CA PHE A 184 4.16 -7.96 1.99
C PHE A 184 4.41 -6.61 2.66
N SER A 185 3.40 -6.04 3.34
CA SER A 185 3.53 -4.74 3.99
C SER A 185 4.53 -4.73 5.13
N LEU A 186 4.62 -5.82 5.92
CA LEU A 186 5.67 -5.96 6.94
C LEU A 186 7.03 -5.84 6.27
N LEU A 187 7.35 -6.73 5.32
CA LEU A 187 8.67 -6.78 4.66
C LEU A 187 9.01 -5.51 3.89
N ALA A 188 8.03 -4.89 3.23
CA ALA A 188 8.22 -3.59 2.57
C ALA A 188 8.52 -2.49 3.59
N GLY A 189 7.82 -2.48 4.73
CA GLY A 189 8.06 -1.57 5.86
C GLY A 189 9.47 -1.70 6.43
N ILE A 190 9.94 -2.94 6.69
CA ILE A 190 11.31 -3.22 7.16
C ILE A 190 12.35 -2.55 6.24
N ARG A 191 12.15 -2.66 4.94
CA ARG A 191 13.08 -2.12 3.94
C ARG A 191 12.97 -0.61 3.75
N ALA A 192 11.83 -0.02 4.13
CA ALA A 192 11.65 1.43 4.12
C ALA A 192 12.34 2.08 5.33
N VAL A 193 12.34 1.42 6.49
CA VAL A 193 13.03 1.84 7.73
C VAL A 193 14.54 2.01 7.51
N ASN A 194 15.20 1.07 6.82
CA ASN A 194 16.61 1.17 6.40
C ASN A 194 16.95 2.57 5.82
N ARG A 195 16.02 3.22 5.12
CA ARG A 195 16.28 4.51 4.47
C ARG A 195 16.19 5.73 5.40
N ARG A 196 15.61 5.61 6.60
CA ARG A 196 15.17 6.77 7.41
C ARG A 196 15.91 6.95 8.73
N GLU A 197 16.50 5.91 9.29
CA GLU A 197 17.11 5.96 10.63
C GLU A 197 18.59 5.59 10.60
N THR A 198 19.46 6.60 10.51
CA THR A 198 20.90 6.42 10.73
C THR A 198 21.24 6.78 12.18
N GLY A 199 21.37 5.76 13.03
CA GLY A 199 22.14 5.79 14.28
C GLY A 199 21.37 6.08 15.58
N GLY A 200 21.33 5.11 16.49
CA GLY A 200 20.84 5.27 17.87
C GLY A 200 20.60 3.96 18.63
N THR A 201 20.33 4.04 19.93
CA THR A 201 19.93 2.89 20.79
C THR A 201 18.67 2.19 20.27
N ASP A 202 17.78 2.94 19.60
CA ASP A 202 16.56 2.43 18.96
C ASP A 202 16.83 1.51 17.76
N ALA A 203 17.93 1.70 17.04
CA ALA A 203 18.24 0.88 15.86
C ALA A 203 18.47 -0.60 16.22
N LYS A 204 19.07 -0.89 17.39
CA LYS A 204 19.27 -2.27 17.86
C LYS A 204 17.97 -2.93 18.32
N ALA A 205 17.11 -2.17 19.01
CA ALA A 205 15.81 -2.65 19.44
C ALA A 205 14.92 -2.94 18.22
N LEU A 206 14.91 -2.03 17.25
CA LEU A 206 14.24 -2.20 15.97
C LEU A 206 14.78 -3.41 15.22
N GLN A 207 16.10 -3.55 15.07
CA GLN A 207 16.71 -4.73 14.45
C GLN A 207 16.28 -6.04 15.12
N ALA A 208 16.20 -6.08 16.45
CA ALA A 208 15.74 -7.27 17.18
C ALA A 208 14.25 -7.57 16.90
N THR A 209 13.40 -6.54 16.88
CA THR A 209 11.98 -6.66 16.50
C THR A 209 11.82 -7.16 15.07
N LEU A 210 12.60 -6.61 14.13
CA LEU A 210 12.61 -7.02 12.73
C LEU A 210 13.04 -8.48 12.53
N LYS A 211 14.05 -8.92 13.29
CA LYS A 211 14.48 -10.32 13.30
C LYS A 211 13.36 -11.24 13.80
N ARG A 212 12.69 -10.89 14.90
CA ARG A 212 11.54 -11.66 15.42
C ARG A 212 10.41 -11.77 14.40
N ILE A 213 10.12 -10.68 13.67
CA ILE A 213 9.16 -10.69 12.56
C ILE A 213 9.64 -11.66 11.47
N GLY A 214 10.89 -11.55 11.02
CA GLY A 214 11.45 -12.44 9.99
C GLY A 214 11.37 -13.93 10.36
N ASP A 215 11.72 -14.27 11.59
CA ASP A 215 11.66 -15.64 12.10
C ASP A 215 10.22 -16.17 12.12
N LYS A 216 9.23 -15.32 12.43
CA LYS A 216 7.80 -15.66 12.41
C LYS A 216 7.22 -15.75 10.99
N LEU A 217 7.64 -14.87 10.07
CA LEU A 217 7.16 -14.85 8.69
C LEU A 217 7.61 -16.06 7.86
N LYS A 218 8.71 -16.71 8.25
CA LYS A 218 9.27 -17.86 7.53
C LYS A 218 8.32 -19.07 7.47
N PRO A 219 7.77 -19.59 8.59
CA PRO A 219 6.76 -20.63 8.53
C PRO A 219 5.49 -20.14 7.82
N GLU A 220 5.03 -18.90 8.06
CA GLU A 220 3.83 -18.34 7.41
C GLU A 220 3.95 -18.33 5.87
N LEU A 221 5.07 -17.87 5.32
CA LEU A 221 5.33 -17.90 3.87
C LEU A 221 5.48 -19.32 3.32
N SER A 222 5.90 -20.27 4.15
CA SER A 222 5.98 -21.69 3.76
C SER A 222 4.60 -22.31 3.65
N GLU A 223 3.72 -22.03 4.62
CA GLU A 223 2.32 -22.45 4.60
C GLU A 223 1.57 -21.81 3.41
N MET A 224 1.77 -20.52 3.17
CA MET A 224 1.13 -19.80 2.06
C MET A 224 1.53 -20.32 0.68
N ARG A 225 2.72 -20.93 0.55
CA ARG A 225 3.15 -21.63 -0.68
C ARG A 225 2.41 -22.93 -0.91
N ALA A 226 1.91 -23.57 0.15
CA ALA A 226 1.16 -24.82 0.07
C ALA A 226 -0.34 -24.59 -0.23
N ILE A 227 -0.83 -23.35 -0.12
CA ILE A 227 -2.22 -23.00 -0.41
C ILE A 227 -2.48 -23.21 -1.90
N GLN A 228 -3.40 -24.12 -2.21
CA GLN A 228 -3.96 -24.24 -3.56
C GLN A 228 -4.96 -23.11 -3.79
N PHE A 229 -4.85 -22.45 -4.93
CA PHE A 229 -5.68 -21.30 -5.24
C PHE A 229 -6.96 -21.75 -5.94
N THR A 230 -8.08 -21.23 -5.45
CA THR A 230 -9.43 -21.50 -5.97
C THR A 230 -9.65 -20.87 -7.35
N THR A 231 -8.97 -19.74 -7.65
CA THR A 231 -9.12 -19.00 -8.90
C THR A 231 -7.81 -18.43 -9.43
N ARG A 232 -7.75 -18.20 -10.74
CA ARG A 232 -6.65 -17.45 -11.41
C ARG A 232 -6.47 -16.04 -10.84
N THR A 233 -7.54 -15.44 -10.33
CA THR A 233 -7.48 -14.11 -9.72
C THR A 233 -6.75 -14.15 -8.39
N THR A 234 -7.08 -15.11 -7.53
CA THR A 234 -6.40 -15.31 -6.25
C THR A 234 -4.90 -15.55 -6.48
N SER A 235 -4.52 -16.29 -7.52
CA SER A 235 -3.10 -16.53 -7.84
C SER A 235 -2.33 -15.29 -8.29
N ILE A 236 -3.00 -14.25 -8.83
CA ILE A 236 -2.35 -12.96 -9.12
C ILE A 236 -1.94 -12.30 -7.80
N LEU A 237 -2.87 -12.14 -6.85
CA LEU A 237 -2.56 -11.48 -5.58
C LEU A 237 -1.56 -12.27 -4.74
N MET A 238 -1.63 -13.59 -4.81
CA MET A 238 -0.69 -14.46 -4.12
C MET A 238 0.70 -14.47 -4.78
N ALA A 239 0.84 -14.05 -6.04
CA ALA A 239 2.16 -13.87 -6.66
C ALA A 239 3.01 -12.83 -5.92
N ALA A 240 2.40 -11.89 -5.19
CA ALA A 240 3.12 -10.98 -4.30
C ALA A 240 3.97 -11.70 -3.25
N ASN A 241 3.62 -12.95 -2.88
CA ASN A 241 4.43 -13.78 -1.99
C ASN A 241 5.81 -14.10 -2.58
N GLY A 242 5.95 -14.13 -3.92
CA GLY A 242 7.26 -14.25 -4.55
C GLY A 242 8.18 -13.07 -4.22
N ILE A 243 7.63 -11.85 -4.18
CA ILE A 243 8.38 -10.65 -3.75
C ILE A 243 8.66 -10.71 -2.25
N SER A 244 7.69 -11.14 -1.44
CA SER A 244 7.90 -11.34 0.00
C SER A 244 9.03 -12.34 0.28
N ASP A 245 9.04 -13.49 -0.40
CA ASP A 245 10.12 -14.48 -0.33
C ASP A 245 11.47 -13.89 -0.71
N LEU A 246 11.51 -13.09 -1.78
CA LEU A 246 12.71 -12.40 -2.23
C LEU A 246 13.23 -11.46 -1.15
N TYR A 247 12.35 -10.66 -0.54
CA TYR A 247 12.70 -9.70 0.50
C TYR A 247 13.16 -10.38 1.80
N LEU A 248 12.47 -11.44 2.22
CA LEU A 248 12.86 -12.20 3.40
C LEU A 248 14.26 -12.83 3.21
N ARG A 249 14.54 -13.42 2.04
CA ARG A 249 15.88 -13.98 1.76
C ARG A 249 16.98 -12.94 1.73
N ASP A 250 16.69 -11.75 1.20
CA ASP A 250 17.66 -10.64 1.22
C ASP A 250 17.92 -10.18 2.67
N LEU A 251 16.89 -10.09 3.51
CA LEU A 251 17.03 -9.82 4.95
C LEU A 251 17.83 -10.91 5.68
N GLU A 252 17.56 -12.19 5.42
CA GLU A 252 18.31 -13.31 6.02
C GLU A 252 19.79 -13.27 5.63
N ARG A 253 20.11 -12.97 4.37
CA ARG A 253 21.50 -12.83 3.89
C ARG A 253 22.22 -11.68 4.58
N ALA A 254 21.52 -10.58 4.81
CA ALA A 254 22.02 -9.45 5.59
C ALA A 254 22.02 -9.72 7.11
N LYS A 255 21.61 -10.91 7.58
CA LYS A 255 21.43 -11.24 9.01
C LYS A 255 20.53 -10.23 9.73
N PHE A 256 19.53 -9.70 9.03
CA PHE A 256 18.65 -8.62 9.48
C PHE A 256 19.39 -7.32 9.83
N ASN A 257 20.63 -7.13 9.36
CA ASN A 257 21.31 -5.84 9.42
C ASN A 257 20.62 -4.86 8.49
N ILE A 258 19.83 -3.94 9.05
CA ILE A 258 19.07 -2.96 8.25
C ILE A 258 19.99 -2.01 7.50
N ASP A 259 21.21 -1.76 7.98
CA ASP A 259 22.15 -0.83 7.33
C ASP A 259 22.93 -1.47 6.17
N GLU A 260 22.68 -2.75 5.89
CA GLU A 260 23.40 -3.49 4.85
C GLU A 260 23.02 -2.98 3.45
N ILE A 261 24.01 -2.50 2.68
CA ILE A 261 23.83 -1.99 1.30
C ILE A 261 23.16 -3.05 0.39
N SER A 262 23.35 -4.33 0.67
CA SER A 262 22.70 -5.41 -0.10
C SER A 262 21.16 -5.43 0.01
N LEU A 263 20.59 -4.71 1.00
CA LEU A 263 19.15 -4.46 1.13
C LEU A 263 18.66 -3.27 0.28
N ASP A 264 19.48 -2.76 -0.63
CA ASP A 264 19.01 -1.85 -1.67
C ASP A 264 17.96 -2.49 -2.58
N LYS A 265 17.22 -1.66 -3.31
CA LYS A 265 16.07 -2.11 -4.14
C LYS A 265 16.54 -3.24 -5.07
N PRO A 266 15.94 -4.44 -5.01
CA PRO A 266 16.34 -5.51 -5.91
C PRO A 266 16.07 -5.10 -7.35
N SER A 267 16.91 -5.57 -8.26
CA SER A 267 16.79 -5.23 -9.68
C SER A 267 15.41 -5.60 -10.21
N ARG A 268 14.95 -4.86 -11.23
CA ARG A 268 13.66 -5.10 -11.90
C ARG A 268 13.52 -6.56 -12.35
N PHE A 269 14.60 -7.14 -12.86
CA PHE A 269 14.65 -8.54 -13.27
C PHE A 269 14.37 -9.50 -12.11
N ARG A 270 15.01 -9.31 -10.95
CA ARG A 270 14.78 -10.18 -9.77
C ARG A 270 13.32 -10.13 -9.30
N LYS A 271 12.71 -8.95 -9.32
CA LYS A 271 11.29 -8.74 -8.94
C LYS A 271 10.34 -9.46 -9.91
N LEU A 272 10.50 -9.22 -11.22
CA LEU A 272 9.70 -9.88 -12.25
C LEU A 272 9.86 -11.39 -12.23
N PHE A 273 11.10 -11.89 -12.08
CA PHE A 273 11.36 -13.32 -11.96
C PHE A 273 10.67 -13.93 -10.73
N ALA A 274 10.70 -13.24 -9.59
CA ALA A 274 10.03 -13.70 -8.38
C ALA A 274 8.49 -13.80 -8.55
N LEU A 275 7.87 -12.78 -9.17
CA LEU A 275 6.44 -12.80 -9.50
C LEU A 275 6.10 -13.92 -10.48
N LEU A 276 6.85 -14.03 -11.58
CA LEU A 276 6.62 -15.04 -12.63
C LEU A 276 6.76 -16.46 -12.08
N LYS A 277 7.80 -16.71 -11.29
CA LYS A 277 7.99 -18.01 -10.63
C LYS A 277 6.76 -18.36 -9.81
N TYR A 278 6.31 -17.46 -8.95
CA TYR A 278 5.15 -17.74 -8.10
C TYR A 278 3.87 -17.92 -8.92
N HIS A 279 3.63 -17.09 -9.94
CA HIS A 279 2.42 -17.18 -10.78
C HIS A 279 2.39 -18.42 -11.68
N MET A 280 3.53 -18.92 -12.15
CA MET A 280 3.59 -20.11 -13.02
C MET A 280 3.53 -21.43 -12.24
N PHE A 281 4.18 -21.51 -11.08
CA PHE A 281 4.20 -22.73 -10.25
C PHE A 281 2.98 -22.87 -9.34
N SER A 282 2.06 -21.91 -9.37
CA SER A 282 0.78 -21.93 -8.62
C SER A 282 -0.41 -22.40 -9.46
N LYS A 283 -0.17 -22.82 -10.71
CA LYS A 283 -1.17 -23.37 -11.63
C LYS A 283 -1.08 -24.88 -11.70
#